data_AF-A0A067M9X4-F1
#
_entry.id   AF-A0A067M9X4-F1
#
_cell.length_a   1.000
_cell.length_b   1.000
_cell.length_c   1.000
_cell.angle_alpha   90.00
_cell.angle_beta   90.00
_cell.angle_gamma   90.00
#
_symmetry.space_group_name_H-M   'P 1'
#
loop_
_entity.id
_entity.type
_entity.pdbx_description
1 polymer ?
#
loop_
_entity_poly.entity_id
_entity_poly.type
_entity_poly.pdbx_seq_one_letter_code
_entity_poly.pdbx_strand_id
1 'polypeptide(L)'
;MFEEPRYEAGTPPPHVRSAKRTNHYTSFPHLLVCDAILSLHFKRARAGNATSLGTCLDASRKAMPVVQQILRQDMCDSAFAYSAVAWAHMFRVFATEYQRLVALGDDEKAQLVIPELKVLSKALGQRTAASERTRTIIAGLKAAFPTLQHEYGMF
;
A
#
# COMPACT_ATOMS: atom_id res chain seq x y z
N MET A 1 23.36 -1.42 3.01
CA MET A 1 23.13 -2.87 2.89
C MET A 1 21.90 -3.17 3.72
N PHE A 2 20.80 -3.61 3.09
CA PHE A 2 19.57 -3.98 3.79
C PHE A 2 19.69 -5.48 4.08
N GLU A 3 19.79 -5.87 5.35
CA GLU A 3 19.72 -7.28 5.73
C GLU A 3 18.28 -7.76 5.59
N GLU A 4 18.10 -8.82 4.82
CA GLU A 4 16.83 -9.54 4.69
C GLU A 4 16.56 -10.25 6.04
N PRO A 5 15.42 -10.02 6.71
CA PRO A 5 15.12 -10.71 7.96
C PRO A 5 14.80 -12.18 7.65
N ARG A 6 15.76 -13.06 7.93
CA ARG A 6 15.53 -14.51 7.99
C ARG A 6 14.87 -14.81 9.34
N TYR A 7 13.63 -15.28 9.31
CA TYR A 7 12.95 -15.77 10.50
C TYR A 7 13.40 -17.21 10.77
N GLU A 8 14.37 -17.39 11.67
CA GLU A 8 14.64 -18.69 12.27
C GLU A 8 13.74 -18.87 13.50
N ALA A 9 13.07 -20.02 13.58
CA ALA A 9 12.17 -20.35 14.67
C ALA A 9 12.99 -20.66 15.94
N GLY A 10 12.98 -19.74 16.91
CA GLY A 10 13.54 -19.98 18.26
C GLY A 10 14.28 -18.80 18.89
N THR A 11 14.52 -17.71 18.17
CA THR A 11 15.20 -16.54 18.74
C THR A 11 14.19 -15.58 19.39
N PRO A 12 14.40 -15.13 20.64
CA PRO A 12 13.59 -14.06 21.22
C PRO A 12 13.66 -12.83 20.29
N PRO A 13 12.54 -12.14 20.04
CA PRO A 13 12.51 -11.05 19.07
C PRO A 13 13.55 -10.01 19.48
N PRO A 14 14.51 -9.64 18.60
CA PRO A 14 15.44 -8.59 18.95
C PRO A 14 14.61 -7.33 19.19
N HIS A 15 14.72 -6.77 20.41
CA HIS A 15 14.25 -5.43 20.70
C HIS A 15 15.00 -4.46 19.78
N VAL A 16 14.44 -4.20 18.60
CA VAL A 16 14.92 -3.16 17.69
C VAL A 16 14.57 -1.81 18.32
N ARG A 17 15.40 -1.39 19.28
CA ARG A 17 15.61 0.02 19.58
C ARG A 17 16.32 0.64 18.38
N SER A 18 15.56 1.08 17.39
CA SER A 18 16.00 2.17 16.54
C SER A 18 14.84 3.11 16.24
N ALA A 19 14.68 4.10 17.11
CA ALA A 19 13.98 5.34 16.80
C ALA A 19 14.82 6.18 15.80
N LYS A 20 15.29 5.57 14.70
CA LYS A 20 15.86 6.33 13.60
C LYS A 20 14.70 6.87 12.79
N ARG A 21 14.48 8.19 12.86
CA ARG A 21 13.68 8.93 11.88
C ARG A 21 14.02 8.38 10.49
N THR A 22 13.02 7.93 9.76
CA THR A 22 13.23 7.44 8.40
C THR A 22 13.66 8.65 7.61
N ASN A 23 14.85 8.59 7.02
CA ASN A 23 15.23 9.65 6.12
C ASN A 23 14.43 9.47 4.81
N HIS A 24 13.77 10.53 4.33
CA HIS A 24 13.08 10.52 3.04
C HIS A 24 13.98 9.96 1.93
N TYR A 25 15.30 10.20 2.01
CA TYR A 25 16.28 9.72 1.05
C TYR A 25 16.47 8.19 1.02
N THR A 26 16.18 7.47 2.11
CA THR A 26 16.38 6.00 2.16
C THR A 26 15.11 5.21 1.86
N SER A 27 13.93 5.73 2.20
CA SER A 27 12.67 5.01 2.00
C SER A 27 12.06 5.24 0.61
N PHE A 28 12.32 6.41 0.01
CA PHE A 28 11.71 6.80 -1.25
C PHE A 28 12.18 5.97 -2.46
N PRO A 29 13.47 5.61 -2.61
CA PRO A 29 13.90 4.72 -3.70
C PRO A 29 13.19 3.37 -3.68
N HIS A 30 12.98 2.80 -2.48
CA HIS A 30 12.26 1.52 -2.34
C HIS A 30 10.80 1.63 -2.79
N LEU A 31 10.12 2.71 -2.41
CA LEU A 31 8.74 2.98 -2.86
C LEU A 31 8.67 3.12 -4.39
N LEU A 32 9.64 3.79 -5.00
CA LEU A 32 9.71 3.96 -6.45
C LEU A 32 9.95 2.63 -7.19
N VAL A 33 10.84 1.78 -6.69
CA VAL A 33 11.07 0.46 -7.29
C VAL A 33 9.81 -0.38 -7.22
N CYS A 34 9.11 -0.38 -6.09
CA CYS A 34 7.85 -1.08 -5.95
C CYS A 34 6.80 -0.51 -6.92
N ASP A 35 6.65 0.82 -7.02
CA ASP A 35 5.71 1.46 -7.94
C ASP A 35 6.01 1.18 -9.42
N ALA A 36 7.28 1.09 -9.80
CA ALA A 36 7.68 0.69 -11.15
C ALA A 36 7.20 -0.74 -11.47
N ILE A 37 7.35 -1.67 -10.52
CA ILE A 37 6.82 -3.04 -10.65
C ILE A 37 5.30 -3.02 -10.80
N LEU A 38 4.59 -2.23 -9.98
CA LEU A 38 3.14 -2.08 -10.11
C LEU A 38 2.76 -1.58 -11.49
N SER A 39 3.39 -0.51 -11.96
CA SER A 39 3.11 0.11 -13.26
C SER A 39 3.35 -0.86 -14.43
N LEU A 40 4.40 -1.70 -14.34
CA LEU A 40 4.73 -2.69 -15.36
C LEU A 40 3.73 -3.85 -15.42
N HIS A 41 3.30 -4.36 -14.26
CA HIS A 41 2.51 -5.59 -14.16
C HIS A 41 1.01 -5.38 -14.05
N PHE A 42 0.54 -4.20 -13.63
CA PHE A 42 -0.87 -3.98 -13.27
C PHE A 42 -1.86 -4.25 -14.40
N LYS A 43 -1.56 -3.82 -15.64
CA LYS A 43 -2.45 -4.08 -16.79
C LYS A 43 -2.60 -5.57 -17.07
N ARG A 44 -1.51 -6.35 -16.93
CA ARG A 44 -1.53 -7.81 -17.11
C ARG A 44 -2.26 -8.49 -15.96
N ALA A 45 -2.04 -8.05 -14.72
CA ALA A 45 -2.78 -8.53 -13.56
C ALA A 45 -4.29 -8.34 -13.74
N ARG A 46 -4.73 -7.15 -14.19
CA ARG A 46 -6.15 -6.87 -14.49
C ARG A 46 -6.72 -7.73 -15.63
N ALA A 47 -5.89 -8.17 -16.56
CA ALA A 47 -6.28 -9.09 -17.63
C ALA A 47 -6.34 -10.56 -17.17
N GLY A 48 -6.17 -10.84 -15.87
CA GLY A 48 -6.26 -12.19 -15.31
C GLY A 48 -4.93 -12.95 -15.23
N ASN A 49 -3.79 -12.30 -15.49
CA ASN A 49 -2.48 -12.95 -15.36
C ASN A 49 -2.09 -13.12 -13.88
N ALA A 50 -2.22 -14.35 -13.36
CA ALA A 50 -1.96 -14.68 -11.96
C ALA A 50 -0.54 -14.33 -11.50
N THR A 51 0.49 -14.57 -12.33
CA THR A 51 1.89 -14.23 -11.99
C THR A 51 2.09 -12.73 -11.81
N SER A 52 1.51 -11.93 -12.70
CA SER A 52 1.56 -10.47 -12.62
C SER A 52 0.78 -9.96 -11.42
N LEU A 53 -0.36 -10.56 -11.09
CA LEU A 53 -1.12 -10.23 -9.88
C LEU A 53 -0.31 -10.52 -8.61
N GLY A 54 0.29 -11.71 -8.51
CA GLY A 54 1.17 -12.07 -7.38
C GLY A 54 2.35 -11.10 -7.26
N THR A 55 2.99 -10.77 -8.38
CA THR A 55 4.09 -9.79 -8.43
C THR A 55 3.66 -8.41 -7.92
N CYS A 56 2.47 -7.94 -8.32
CA CYS A 56 1.92 -6.67 -7.84
C CYS A 56 1.60 -6.70 -6.34
N LEU A 57 1.02 -7.80 -5.84
CA LEU A 57 0.69 -7.95 -4.42
C LEU A 57 1.96 -7.98 -3.56
N ASP A 58 2.98 -8.71 -4.00
CA ASP A 58 4.26 -8.81 -3.29
C ASP A 58 4.98 -7.45 -3.26
N ALA A 59 5.02 -6.73 -4.39
CA ALA A 59 5.57 -5.38 -4.44
C ALA A 59 4.82 -4.42 -3.52
N SER A 60 3.48 -4.50 -3.50
CA SER A 60 2.65 -3.67 -2.61
C SER A 60 2.94 -3.99 -1.14
N ARG A 61 2.98 -5.26 -0.76
CA ARG A 61 3.30 -5.69 0.62
C ARG A 61 4.70 -5.26 1.05
N LYS A 62 5.71 -5.35 0.17
CA LYS A 62 7.07 -4.86 0.44
C LYS A 62 7.14 -3.36 0.64
N ALA A 63 6.23 -2.58 0.05
CA ALA A 63 6.16 -1.13 0.23
C ALA A 63 5.36 -0.70 1.47
N MET A 64 4.45 -1.54 1.99
CA MET A 64 3.60 -1.19 3.14
C MET A 64 4.35 -0.75 4.40
N PRO A 65 5.48 -1.37 4.82
CA PRO A 65 6.23 -0.89 5.97
C PRO A 65 6.67 0.57 5.86
N VAL A 66 7.04 1.01 4.65
CA VAL A 66 7.40 2.42 4.39
C VAL A 66 6.19 3.33 4.56
N VAL A 67 5.03 2.95 4.02
CA VAL A 67 3.79 3.74 4.17
C VAL A 67 3.39 3.86 5.64
N GLN A 68 3.41 2.75 6.38
CA GLN A 68 3.13 2.74 7.81
C GLN A 68 4.11 3.60 8.60
N GLN A 69 5.39 3.59 8.24
CA GLN A 69 6.41 4.39 8.91
C GLN A 69 6.22 5.88 8.64
N ILE A 70 5.88 6.28 7.41
CA ILE A 70 5.54 7.66 7.05
C ILE A 70 4.35 8.15 7.89
N LEU A 71 3.29 7.32 7.99
CA LEU A 71 2.12 7.62 8.82
C LEU A 71 2.46 7.76 10.31
N ARG A 72 3.26 6.84 10.87
CA ARG A 72 3.67 6.89 12.28
C ARG A 72 4.51 8.11 12.62
N GLN A 73 5.22 8.66 11.65
CA GLN A 73 6.07 9.84 11.81
C GLN A 73 5.36 11.15 11.42
N ASP A 74 4.07 11.08 11.09
CA ASP A 74 3.25 12.21 10.61
C ASP A 74 3.90 12.98 9.45
N MET A 75 4.58 12.25 8.57
CA MET A 75 5.32 12.81 7.43
C MET A 75 4.51 12.75 6.13
N CYS A 76 3.20 12.53 6.18
CA CYS A 76 2.37 12.42 4.98
C CYS A 76 2.33 13.74 4.19
N ASP A 77 2.34 14.88 4.88
CA ASP A 77 2.32 16.20 4.25
C ASP A 77 3.68 16.62 3.68
N SER A 78 4.77 16.20 4.33
CA SER A 78 6.14 16.42 3.86
C SER A 78 6.65 15.34 2.91
N ALA A 79 5.88 14.26 2.71
CA ALA A 79 6.24 13.20 1.77
C ALA A 79 6.30 13.74 0.35
N PHE A 80 7.26 13.24 -0.43
CA PHE A 80 7.49 13.65 -1.81
C PHE A 80 6.22 13.56 -2.66
N ALA A 81 5.93 14.57 -3.48
CA ALA A 81 4.67 14.75 -4.24
C ALA A 81 4.16 13.48 -4.95
N TYR A 82 5.04 12.60 -5.40
CA TYR A 82 4.69 11.34 -6.08
C TYR A 82 4.15 10.24 -5.16
N SER A 83 4.37 10.29 -3.84
CA SER A 83 3.94 9.23 -2.91
C SER A 83 2.45 8.90 -2.97
N ALA A 84 1.56 9.88 -3.16
CA ALA A 84 0.13 9.63 -3.33
C ALA A 84 -0.19 8.82 -4.60
N VAL A 85 0.59 8.97 -5.67
CA VAL A 85 0.42 8.17 -6.89
C VAL A 85 0.77 6.71 -6.58
N ALA A 86 1.92 6.48 -5.97
CA ALA A 86 2.35 5.15 -5.56
C ALA A 86 1.36 4.49 -4.58
N TRP A 87 0.89 5.22 -3.57
CA TRP A 87 -0.11 4.72 -2.62
C TRP A 87 -1.44 4.39 -3.31
N ALA A 88 -1.87 5.18 -4.29
CA ALA A 88 -3.07 4.90 -5.06
C ALA A 88 -2.94 3.68 -5.96
N HIS A 89 -1.75 3.43 -6.54
CA HIS A 89 -1.49 2.19 -7.28
C HIS A 89 -1.53 0.96 -6.37
N MET A 90 -0.90 1.04 -5.20
CA MET A 90 -0.99 -0.02 -4.19
C MET A 90 -2.44 -0.26 -3.75
N PHE A 91 -3.20 0.81 -3.51
CA PHE A 91 -4.61 0.72 -3.13
C PHE A 91 -5.42 -0.02 -4.20
N ARG A 92 -5.22 0.32 -5.49
CA ARG A 92 -5.89 -0.37 -6.59
C ARG A 92 -5.59 -1.85 -6.63
N VAL A 93 -4.35 -2.25 -6.37
CA VAL A 93 -3.95 -3.66 -6.36
C VAL A 93 -4.65 -4.41 -5.23
N PHE A 94 -4.59 -3.90 -4.01
CA PHE A 94 -5.28 -4.53 -2.87
C PHE A 94 -6.80 -4.53 -3.05
N ALA A 95 -7.39 -3.45 -3.56
CA ALA A 95 -8.82 -3.36 -3.78
C ALA A 95 -9.32 -4.33 -4.86
N THR A 96 -8.53 -4.50 -5.92
CA THR A 96 -8.82 -5.51 -6.96
C THR A 96 -8.74 -6.93 -6.38
N GLU A 97 -7.74 -7.21 -5.54
CA GLU A 97 -7.60 -8.51 -4.89
C GLU A 97 -8.74 -8.78 -3.90
N TYR A 98 -9.12 -7.79 -3.10
CA TYR A 98 -10.28 -7.87 -2.22
C TYR A 98 -11.54 -8.23 -3.00
N GLN A 99 -11.86 -7.49 -4.08
CA GLN A 99 -13.03 -7.77 -4.90
C GLN A 99 -12.98 -9.16 -5.54
N ARG A 100 -11.78 -9.62 -5.95
CA ARG A 100 -11.58 -10.98 -6.48
C ARG A 100 -11.89 -12.04 -5.43
N LEU A 101 -11.41 -11.86 -4.19
CA LEU A 101 -11.64 -12.80 -3.09
C LEU A 101 -13.12 -12.85 -2.68
N VAL A 102 -13.78 -11.69 -2.58
CA VAL A 102 -15.23 -11.60 -2.35
C VAL A 102 -16.02 -12.29 -3.46
N ALA A 103 -15.65 -12.07 -4.73
CA ALA A 103 -16.30 -12.73 -5.87
C ALA A 103 -16.13 -14.26 -5.86
N LEU A 104 -15.08 -14.77 -5.22
CA LEU A 104 -14.84 -16.20 -5.01
C LEU A 104 -15.51 -16.74 -3.74
N GLY A 105 -16.15 -15.90 -2.93
CA GLY A 105 -16.71 -16.27 -1.62
C GLY A 105 -15.65 -16.55 -0.55
N ASP A 106 -14.39 -16.15 -0.76
CA ASP A 106 -13.31 -16.31 0.20
C ASP A 106 -13.22 -15.10 1.13
N ASP A 107 -14.28 -14.94 1.94
CA ASP A 107 -14.46 -13.78 2.82
C ASP A 107 -13.32 -13.67 3.85
N GLU A 108 -12.84 -14.80 4.37
CA GLU A 108 -11.74 -14.82 5.34
C GLU A 108 -10.48 -14.16 4.76
N LYS A 109 -10.07 -14.55 3.54
CA LYS A 109 -8.92 -13.92 2.89
C LYS A 109 -9.20 -12.49 2.47
N ALA A 110 -10.43 -12.17 2.05
CA ALA A 110 -10.80 -10.80 1.72
C ALA A 110 -10.58 -9.87 2.93
N GLN A 111 -10.98 -10.31 4.13
CA GLN A 111 -10.79 -9.54 5.36
C GLN A 111 -9.32 -9.31 5.72
N LEU A 112 -8.40 -10.19 5.31
CA LEU A 112 -6.97 -10.00 5.52
C LEU A 112 -6.38 -8.82 4.73
N VAL A 113 -7.05 -8.36 3.67
CA VAL A 113 -6.58 -7.24 2.80
C VAL A 113 -7.07 -5.87 3.31
N ILE A 114 -8.12 -5.87 4.13
CA ILE A 114 -8.75 -4.66 4.65
C ILE A 114 -7.78 -3.79 5.48
N PRO A 115 -6.92 -4.32 6.36
CA PRO A 115 -5.95 -3.51 7.09
C PRO A 115 -5.01 -2.71 6.19
N GLU A 116 -4.47 -3.29 5.11
CA GLU A 116 -3.60 -2.55 4.18
C GLU A 116 -4.36 -1.44 3.47
N LEU A 117 -5.59 -1.71 3.04
CA LEU A 117 -6.45 -0.73 2.41
C LEU A 117 -6.76 0.46 3.34
N LYS A 118 -7.02 0.21 4.64
CA LYS A 118 -7.23 1.28 5.64
C LYS A 118 -5.99 2.13 5.84
N VAL A 119 -4.81 1.50 5.91
CA VAL A 119 -3.53 2.22 6.04
C VAL A 119 -3.31 3.13 4.83
N LEU A 120 -3.51 2.63 3.61
CA LEU A 120 -3.36 3.42 2.39
C LEU A 120 -4.40 4.53 2.30
N SER A 121 -5.65 4.24 2.69
CA SER A 121 -6.71 5.24 2.76
C SER A 121 -6.34 6.39 3.69
N LYS A 122 -5.87 6.07 4.90
CA LYS A 122 -5.42 7.07 5.87
C LYS A 122 -4.26 7.91 5.33
N ALA A 123 -3.27 7.29 4.69
CA ALA A 123 -2.12 8.00 4.12
C ALA A 123 -2.54 8.96 3.01
N LEU A 124 -3.44 8.52 2.12
CA LEU A 124 -4.02 9.35 1.08
C LEU A 124 -4.87 10.49 1.67
N GLY A 125 -5.66 10.17 2.70
CA GLY A 125 -6.55 11.09 3.43
C GLY A 125 -5.79 12.25 4.07
N GLN A 126 -4.74 11.97 4.84
CA GLN A 126 -3.90 13.03 5.45
C GLN A 126 -3.39 14.02 4.40
N ARG A 127 -3.08 13.52 3.20
CA ARG A 127 -2.53 14.35 2.12
C ARG A 127 -3.57 15.15 1.32
N THR A 128 -4.87 14.86 1.46
CA THR A 128 -5.92 15.59 0.72
C THR A 128 -6.03 17.06 1.10
N ALA A 129 -5.68 17.39 2.35
CA ALA A 129 -5.65 18.77 2.84
C ALA A 129 -4.61 19.61 2.08
N ALA A 130 -3.50 18.98 1.70
CA ALA A 130 -2.37 19.64 1.06
C ALA A 130 -2.39 19.66 -0.48
N SER A 131 -3.26 18.87 -1.16
CA SER A 131 -3.18 18.74 -2.62
C SER A 131 -4.51 18.44 -3.32
N GLU A 132 -4.90 19.31 -4.26
CA GLU A 132 -6.05 19.09 -5.16
C GLU A 132 -5.88 17.83 -6.02
N ARG A 133 -4.66 17.56 -6.51
CA ARG A 133 -4.35 16.33 -7.25
C ARG A 133 -4.68 15.08 -6.42
N THR A 134 -4.36 15.08 -5.12
CA THR A 134 -4.70 13.95 -4.24
C THR A 134 -6.21 13.78 -4.09
N ARG A 135 -6.99 14.86 -4.03
CA ARG A 135 -8.45 14.76 -3.99
C ARG A 135 -9.00 14.10 -5.25
N THR A 136 -8.51 14.48 -6.43
CA THR A 136 -8.90 13.84 -7.70
C THR A 136 -8.54 12.36 -7.74
N ILE A 137 -7.36 11.98 -7.22
CA ILE A 137 -6.96 10.58 -7.09
C ILE A 137 -7.95 9.81 -6.22
N ILE A 138 -8.29 10.33 -5.03
CA ILE A 138 -9.22 9.67 -4.11
C ILE A 138 -10.62 9.56 -4.71
N ALA A 139 -11.13 10.61 -5.36
CA ALA A 139 -12.41 10.56 -6.05
C ALA A 139 -12.43 9.44 -7.10
N GLY A 140 -11.35 9.29 -7.87
CA GLY A 140 -11.19 8.19 -8.82
C GLY A 140 -11.15 6.80 -8.15
N LEU A 141 -10.53 6.67 -6.97
CA LEU A 141 -10.53 5.40 -6.22
C LEU A 141 -11.92 5.06 -5.68
N LYS A 142 -12.65 6.04 -5.12
CA LYS A 142 -14.04 5.86 -4.66
C LYS A 142 -14.92 5.37 -5.80
N ALA A 143 -14.86 6.03 -6.96
CA ALA A 143 -15.65 5.67 -8.13
C ALA A 143 -15.32 4.26 -8.66
N ALA A 144 -14.04 3.85 -8.60
CA ALA A 144 -13.61 2.54 -9.09
C ALA A 144 -13.97 1.38 -8.14
N PHE A 145 -14.07 1.64 -6.83
CA PHE A 145 -14.29 0.60 -5.82
C PHE A 145 -15.46 0.97 -4.87
N PRO A 146 -16.70 1.01 -5.37
CA PRO A 146 -17.86 1.42 -4.58
C PRO A 146 -18.13 0.51 -3.37
N THR A 147 -17.84 -0.79 -3.50
CA THR A 147 -18.00 -1.77 -2.41
C THR A 147 -17.19 -1.44 -1.16
N LEU A 148 -16.02 -0.80 -1.34
CA LEU A 148 -15.14 -0.41 -0.24
C LEU A 148 -15.59 0.87 0.46
N GLN A 149 -16.55 1.63 -0.07
CA GLN A 149 -17.02 2.87 0.55
C GLN A 149 -17.83 2.63 1.83
N HIS A 150 -18.38 1.43 2.00
CA HIS A 150 -19.15 1.05 3.18
C HIS A 150 -18.28 0.49 4.32
N GLU A 151 -16.99 0.28 4.06
CA GLU A 151 -16.05 -0.26 5.04
C GLU A 151 -15.57 0.81 6.02
N TYR A 152 -15.67 0.54 7.32
CA TYR A 152 -15.27 1.50 8.35
C TYR A 152 -13.78 1.82 8.28
N GLY A 153 -13.44 3.09 8.09
CA GLY A 153 -12.06 3.55 7.93
C GLY A 153 -11.54 3.52 6.50
N MET A 154 -12.41 3.30 5.52
CA MET A 154 -12.13 3.59 4.10
C MET A 154 -12.61 4.99 3.73
N PHE A 155 -11.73 5.66 3.01
CA PHE A 155 -11.72 7.07 2.65
C PHE A 155 -11.81 8.02 3.84
#